data_AF-A0A8J3V2R7-F1
#
_entry.id   AF-A0A8J3V2R7-F1
#
_cell.length_a   1.000
_cell.length_b   1.000
_cell.length_c   1.000
_cell.angle_alpha   90.00
_cell.angle_beta   90.00
_cell.angle_gamma   90.00
#
_symmetry.space_group_name_H-M   'P 1'
#
loop_
_entity.id
_entity.type
_entity.pdbx_description
1 polymer ?
#
loop_
_entity_poly.entity_id
_entity_poly.type
_entity_poly.pdbx_seq_one_letter_code
_entity_poly.pdbx_strand_id
1 'polypeptide(L)'
;MQKGLAASPSWPMGTKGYVVYQGKKAEFFIGDRGPGIPSNKGVMLDLDGKTFAYLTGGTWDRSSLTVHGTDLGHIGVTYVVTQWGEGPGKKGAPLPFSSGAYSKVDHSPATATCPASTSSGTAPAGLGTFSVPAFSGVLAAGPHSGQAIPAADVSAVLLGCALAMTAGNVFRRTVFGRAADRLRGR
;
A
#
# COMPACT_ATOMS: atom_id res chain seq x y z
N MET A 1 -12.83 -1.25 -10.85
CA MET A 1 -12.64 -1.66 -9.45
C MET A 1 -13.94 -1.60 -8.65
N GLN A 2 -14.30 -2.73 -8.03
CA GLN A 2 -15.41 -2.87 -7.08
C GLN A 2 -14.88 -2.67 -5.65
N LYS A 3 -15.61 -1.93 -4.81
CA LYS A 3 -15.18 -1.71 -3.42
C LYS A 3 -15.25 -3.02 -2.63
N GLY A 4 -14.20 -3.31 -1.87
CA GLY A 4 -14.03 -4.54 -1.10
C GLY A 4 -13.53 -5.71 -1.94
N LEU A 5 -13.26 -5.55 -3.24
CA LEU A 5 -12.57 -6.58 -4.00
C LEU A 5 -11.10 -6.61 -3.56
N ALA A 6 -10.58 -7.81 -3.34
CA ALA A 6 -9.17 -8.02 -3.09
C ALA A 6 -8.61 -9.16 -3.95
N ALA A 7 -7.32 -9.04 -4.32
CA ALA A 7 -6.56 -10.13 -4.90
C ALA A 7 -5.80 -10.89 -3.80
N SER A 8 -5.79 -12.22 -3.86
CA SER A 8 -4.96 -13.04 -2.97
C SER A 8 -4.03 -13.98 -3.75
N PRO A 9 -2.77 -14.15 -3.31
CA PRO A 9 -1.82 -15.08 -3.92
C PRO A 9 -2.05 -16.53 -3.49
N SER A 10 -2.98 -16.78 -2.56
CA SER A 10 -3.17 -18.09 -1.94
C SER A 10 -4.60 -18.45 -1.56
N TRP A 11 -5.42 -17.54 -1.06
CA TRP A 11 -6.74 -17.89 -0.50
C TRP A 11 -7.79 -18.33 -1.54
N PRO A 12 -8.80 -19.12 -1.14
CA PRO A 12 -9.91 -19.54 -2.00
C PRO A 12 -10.66 -18.35 -2.62
N MET A 13 -11.03 -18.47 -3.90
CA MET A 13 -11.96 -17.53 -4.55
C MET A 13 -13.30 -17.48 -3.81
N GLY A 14 -13.80 -16.28 -3.54
CA GLY A 14 -15.00 -16.04 -2.75
C GLY A 14 -14.78 -16.00 -1.23
N THR A 15 -13.54 -16.13 -0.75
CA THR A 15 -13.21 -15.92 0.68
C THR A 15 -13.57 -14.49 1.08
N LYS A 16 -14.25 -14.32 2.22
CA LYS A 16 -14.67 -13.00 2.75
C LYS A 16 -14.04 -12.74 4.11
N GLY A 17 -13.89 -11.46 4.43
CA GLY A 17 -13.37 -11.04 5.71
C GLY A 17 -13.40 -9.54 5.87
N TYR A 18 -12.59 -9.03 6.79
CA TYR A 18 -12.29 -7.61 6.91
C TYR A 18 -10.83 -7.39 7.27
N VAL A 19 -10.33 -6.21 6.91
CA VAL A 19 -9.04 -5.67 7.34
C VAL A 19 -9.25 -4.53 8.32
N VAL A 20 -8.29 -4.32 9.21
CA VAL A 20 -8.23 -3.20 10.14
C VAL A 20 -6.90 -2.47 9.97
N TYR A 21 -6.99 -1.15 9.78
CA TYR A 21 -5.85 -0.24 9.69
C TYR A 21 -6.16 1.04 10.48
N GLN A 22 -5.30 1.41 11.43
CA GLN A 22 -5.46 2.62 12.26
C GLN A 22 -6.88 2.78 12.86
N GLY A 23 -7.47 1.67 13.34
CA GLY A 23 -8.83 1.64 13.90
C GLY A 23 -9.98 1.63 12.90
N LYS A 24 -9.73 1.91 11.61
CA LYS A 24 -10.75 1.76 10.55
C LYS A 24 -10.86 0.30 10.14
N LYS A 25 -12.10 -0.20 10.01
CA LYS A 25 -12.43 -1.55 9.49
C LYS A 25 -12.96 -1.44 8.06
N ALA A 26 -12.45 -2.25 7.14
CA ALA A 26 -13.03 -2.39 5.81
C ALA A 26 -13.22 -3.86 5.44
N GLU A 27 -14.37 -4.19 4.89
CA GLU A 27 -14.70 -5.55 4.43
C GLU A 27 -13.99 -5.86 3.11
N PHE A 28 -13.64 -7.14 2.92
CA PHE A 28 -13.09 -7.63 1.66
C PHE A 28 -13.73 -8.95 1.23
N PHE A 29 -13.66 -9.23 -0.07
CA PHE A 29 -13.81 -10.56 -0.64
C PHE A 29 -12.71 -10.83 -1.67
N ILE A 30 -12.25 -12.07 -1.75
CA ILE A 30 -11.22 -12.52 -2.68
C ILE A 30 -11.88 -12.77 -4.03
N GLY A 31 -11.68 -11.83 -4.95
CA GLY A 31 -12.23 -11.85 -6.31
C GLY A 31 -11.17 -11.96 -7.42
N ASP A 32 -9.88 -11.85 -7.09
CA ASP A 32 -8.79 -11.87 -8.07
C ASP A 32 -7.50 -12.57 -7.53
N ARG A 33 -6.54 -12.81 -8.41
CA ARG A 33 -5.27 -13.50 -8.12
C ARG A 33 -4.09 -12.54 -8.09
N GLY A 34 -3.23 -12.75 -7.10
CA GLY A 34 -2.02 -11.97 -6.92
C GLY A 34 -2.00 -11.22 -5.59
N PRO A 35 -1.07 -10.27 -5.41
CA PRO A 35 -0.14 -9.80 -6.42
C PRO A 35 0.93 -10.86 -6.73
N GLY A 36 1.44 -10.93 -7.96
CA GLY A 36 2.56 -11.82 -8.29
C GLY A 36 3.85 -11.30 -7.65
N ILE A 37 4.37 -10.21 -8.21
CA ILE A 37 5.26 -9.28 -7.51
C ILE A 37 4.34 -8.19 -6.92
N PRO A 38 4.46 -7.80 -5.63
CA PRO A 38 5.55 -8.10 -4.70
C PRO A 38 5.22 -9.14 -3.60
N SER A 39 4.48 -10.22 -3.87
CA SER A 39 4.21 -11.28 -2.86
C SER A 39 5.48 -11.86 -2.23
N ASN A 40 6.58 -11.92 -2.97
CA ASN A 40 7.89 -12.36 -2.47
C ASN A 40 8.51 -11.41 -1.41
N LYS A 41 7.89 -10.25 -1.15
CA LYS A 41 8.30 -9.24 -0.16
C LYS A 41 7.29 -9.10 0.99
N GLY A 42 6.44 -10.11 1.23
CA GLY A 42 5.47 -10.12 2.33
C GLY A 42 4.18 -9.32 2.08
N VAL A 43 3.88 -9.00 0.81
CA VAL A 43 2.66 -8.30 0.40
C VAL A 43 1.63 -9.33 -0.06
N MET A 44 0.66 -9.64 0.80
CA MET A 44 -0.11 -10.89 0.72
C MET A 44 -1.59 -10.73 0.36
N LEU A 45 -2.03 -9.49 0.14
CA LEU A 45 -3.38 -9.12 -0.22
C LEU A 45 -3.30 -7.81 -1.02
N ASP A 46 -3.93 -7.76 -2.19
CA ASP A 46 -4.09 -6.51 -2.94
C ASP A 46 -5.50 -5.96 -2.69
N LEU A 47 -5.64 -4.69 -2.30
CA LEU A 47 -6.95 -4.09 -2.01
C LEU A 47 -7.35 -3.16 -3.16
N ASP A 48 -8.62 -3.20 -3.56
CA ASP A 48 -9.12 -2.22 -4.52
C ASP A 48 -8.88 -0.78 -4.01
N GLY A 49 -8.54 0.13 -4.93
CA GLY A 49 -8.13 1.48 -4.55
C GLY A 49 -9.18 2.30 -3.81
N LYS A 50 -10.48 1.96 -3.90
CA LYS A 50 -11.53 2.62 -3.08
C LYS A 50 -11.48 2.17 -1.62
N THR A 51 -11.11 0.92 -1.37
CA THR A 51 -10.89 0.39 -0.02
C THR A 51 -9.58 0.91 0.55
N PHE A 52 -8.51 0.92 -0.24
CA PHE A 52 -7.23 1.50 0.16
C PHE A 52 -7.38 2.99 0.54
N ALA A 53 -7.98 3.81 -0.34
CA ALA A 53 -8.27 5.23 -0.09
C ALA A 53 -9.05 5.45 1.22
N TYR A 54 -10.11 4.66 1.45
CA TYR A 54 -10.89 4.74 2.69
C TYR A 54 -10.03 4.47 3.95
N LEU A 55 -9.18 3.44 3.91
CA LEU A 55 -8.30 3.08 5.03
C LEU A 55 -7.23 4.15 5.26
N THR A 56 -6.52 4.60 4.23
CA THR A 56 -5.45 5.60 4.36
C THR A 56 -5.94 7.03 4.57
N GLY A 57 -7.20 7.33 4.22
CA GLY A 57 -7.72 8.70 4.18
C GLY A 57 -7.43 9.43 2.87
N GLY A 58 -6.88 8.73 1.87
CA GLY A 58 -6.74 9.25 0.51
C GLY A 58 -8.07 9.33 -0.25
N THR A 59 -8.00 9.82 -1.49
CA THR A 59 -9.14 9.97 -2.41
C THR A 59 -8.93 9.11 -3.64
N TRP A 60 -9.92 8.26 -3.96
CA TRP A 60 -9.93 7.47 -5.19
C TRP A 60 -10.33 8.33 -6.40
N ASP A 61 -9.44 8.44 -7.38
CA ASP A 61 -9.76 9.04 -8.68
C ASP A 61 -10.30 7.98 -9.65
N ARG A 62 -11.48 8.25 -10.21
CA ARG A 62 -12.17 7.37 -11.17
C ARG A 62 -11.62 7.47 -12.59
N SER A 63 -10.91 8.55 -12.91
CA SER A 63 -10.34 8.81 -14.24
C SER A 63 -8.96 8.16 -14.39
N SER A 64 -8.05 8.40 -13.45
CA SER A 64 -6.70 7.77 -13.47
C SER A 64 -6.65 6.37 -12.85
N LEU A 65 -7.70 5.95 -12.11
CA LEU A 65 -7.74 4.68 -11.36
C LEU A 65 -6.64 4.55 -10.28
N THR A 66 -6.27 5.68 -9.68
CA THR A 66 -5.26 5.76 -8.60
C THR A 66 -5.82 6.39 -7.32
N VAL A 67 -5.05 6.35 -6.24
CA VAL A 67 -5.36 7.01 -4.96
C VAL A 67 -4.46 8.22 -4.78
N HIS A 68 -5.06 9.37 -4.46
CA HIS A 68 -4.38 10.64 -4.19
C HIS A 68 -4.47 11.01 -2.71
N GLY A 69 -3.67 11.98 -2.25
CA GLY A 69 -3.72 12.48 -0.87
C GLY A 69 -3.08 11.55 0.17
N THR A 70 -2.24 10.62 -0.28
CA THR A 70 -1.43 9.75 0.58
C THR A 70 -0.18 9.30 -0.18
N ASP A 71 0.99 9.36 0.46
CA ASP A 71 2.25 8.86 -0.10
C ASP A 71 2.46 7.35 0.18
N LEU A 72 1.49 6.71 0.81
CA LEU A 72 1.55 5.30 1.17
C LEU A 72 1.29 4.44 -0.06
N GLY A 73 2.37 3.87 -0.62
CA GLY A 73 2.25 2.80 -1.62
C GLY A 73 1.81 1.46 -1.02
N HIS A 74 2.05 1.22 0.28
CA HIS A 74 1.58 0.03 0.99
C HIS A 74 1.19 0.30 2.45
N ILE A 75 0.25 -0.47 3.02
CA ILE A 75 -0.12 -0.39 4.45
C ILE A 75 -0.18 -1.73 5.17
N GLY A 76 0.42 -1.80 6.37
CA GLY A 76 0.35 -2.96 7.26
C GLY A 76 -1.03 -3.11 7.90
N VAL A 77 -1.80 -4.14 7.54
CA VAL A 77 -3.15 -4.38 8.07
C VAL A 77 -3.20 -5.57 9.03
N THR A 78 -4.13 -5.55 9.99
CA THR A 78 -4.63 -6.78 10.61
C THR A 78 -5.81 -7.30 9.79
N TYR A 79 -6.02 -8.61 9.70
CA TYR A 79 -7.13 -9.19 8.94
C TYR A 79 -7.91 -10.22 9.77
N VAL A 80 -9.16 -10.44 9.42
CA VAL A 80 -10.00 -11.53 9.91
C VAL A 80 -10.76 -12.13 8.74
N VAL A 81 -10.64 -13.44 8.53
CA VAL A 81 -11.47 -14.18 7.56
C VAL A 81 -12.76 -14.59 8.27
N THR A 82 -13.91 -14.25 7.67
CA THR A 82 -15.25 -14.56 8.21
C THR A 82 -15.93 -15.71 7.46
N GLN A 83 -15.58 -15.94 6.20
CA GLN A 83 -16.07 -17.05 5.39
C GLN A 83 -14.97 -17.50 4.43
N TRP A 84 -14.64 -18.79 4.40
CA TRP A 84 -13.78 -19.35 3.35
C TRP A 84 -14.55 -19.53 2.05
N GLY A 85 -13.91 -19.21 0.93
CA GLY A 85 -14.45 -19.46 -0.40
C GLY A 85 -14.37 -20.93 -0.82
N GLU A 86 -15.12 -21.27 -1.87
CA GLU A 86 -15.21 -22.63 -2.42
C GLU A 86 -14.36 -22.84 -3.67
N GLY A 87 -13.91 -21.76 -4.33
CA GLY A 87 -13.06 -21.85 -5.51
C GLY A 87 -11.59 -22.15 -5.17
N PRO A 88 -10.70 -22.27 -6.18
CA PRO A 88 -9.31 -22.66 -5.94
C PRO A 88 -8.57 -21.69 -5.00
N GLY A 89 -7.62 -22.22 -4.25
CA GLY A 89 -6.89 -21.56 -3.18
C GLY A 89 -6.81 -22.44 -1.93
N LYS A 90 -5.85 -22.15 -1.05
CA LYS A 90 -5.61 -22.85 0.21
C LYS A 90 -6.07 -22.02 1.40
N LYS A 91 -6.78 -22.65 2.35
CA LYS A 91 -7.30 -22.03 3.57
C LYS A 91 -6.17 -21.85 4.60
N GLY A 92 -6.38 -20.96 5.58
CA GLY A 92 -5.43 -20.68 6.68
C GLY A 92 -4.58 -19.42 6.46
N ALA A 93 -3.35 -19.43 6.98
CA ALA A 93 -2.42 -18.30 6.84
C ALA A 93 -2.10 -18.02 5.35
N PRO A 94 -1.96 -16.75 4.94
CA PRO A 94 -1.67 -16.42 3.55
C PRO A 94 -0.26 -16.91 3.16
N LEU A 95 -0.14 -17.43 1.94
CA LEU A 95 1.10 -17.94 1.35
C LEU A 95 1.50 -17.11 0.13
N PRO A 96 2.80 -16.94 -0.17
CA PRO A 96 3.26 -16.12 -1.29
C PRO A 96 2.88 -16.76 -2.62
N PHE A 97 2.80 -15.96 -3.69
CA PHE A 97 2.36 -16.42 -5.00
C PHE A 97 3.19 -17.60 -5.54
N SER A 98 4.50 -17.60 -5.25
CA SER A 98 5.46 -18.67 -5.58
C SER A 98 5.12 -20.04 -4.95
N SER A 99 4.27 -20.10 -3.92
CA SER A 99 3.78 -21.37 -3.35
C SER A 99 2.82 -22.14 -4.27
N GLY A 100 2.28 -21.49 -5.31
CA GLY A 100 1.25 -22.07 -6.17
C GLY A 100 -0.09 -22.34 -5.48
N ALA A 101 -0.27 -21.91 -4.23
CA ALA A 101 -1.45 -22.22 -3.40
C ALA A 101 -2.78 -21.81 -4.06
N TYR A 102 -2.79 -20.69 -4.80
CA TYR A 102 -3.95 -20.21 -5.57
C TYR A 102 -4.52 -21.22 -6.58
N SER A 103 -3.73 -22.21 -7.01
CA SER A 103 -4.10 -23.22 -8.02
C SER A 103 -4.66 -24.52 -7.42
N LYS A 104 -4.56 -24.71 -6.10
CA LYS A 104 -4.98 -25.95 -5.42
C LYS A 104 -6.41 -25.80 -4.93
N VAL A 105 -7.30 -26.76 -5.20
CA VAL A 105 -8.61 -26.79 -4.55
C VAL A 105 -8.45 -27.41 -3.17
N ASP A 106 -8.78 -26.64 -2.12
CA ASP A 106 -8.66 -27.09 -0.73
C ASP A 106 -9.97 -27.69 -0.23
N HIS A 107 -10.09 -29.01 -0.40
CA HIS A 107 -11.23 -29.81 0.07
C HIS A 107 -11.28 -29.99 1.59
N SER A 108 -10.29 -29.49 2.35
CA SER A 108 -10.37 -29.49 3.81
C SER A 108 -11.67 -28.79 4.23
N PRO A 109 -12.38 -29.27 5.26
CA PRO A 109 -13.47 -28.48 5.85
C PRO A 109 -12.92 -27.08 6.18
N ALA A 110 -13.79 -26.08 6.12
CA ALA A 110 -13.45 -24.75 6.61
C ALA A 110 -13.09 -24.85 8.09
N THR A 111 -11.79 -25.04 8.39
CA THR A 111 -11.31 -25.08 9.77
C THR A 111 -11.62 -23.72 10.35
N ALA A 112 -12.61 -23.70 11.24
CA ALA A 112 -13.01 -22.52 11.96
C ALA A 112 -11.88 -22.16 12.94
N THR A 113 -10.82 -21.53 12.44
CA THR A 113 -9.86 -20.77 13.25
C THR A 113 -10.50 -19.47 13.73
N CYS A 114 -11.69 -19.59 14.32
CA CYS A 114 -12.01 -18.78 15.47
C CYS A 114 -11.13 -19.35 16.60
N PRO A 115 -10.34 -18.55 17.33
CA PRO A 115 -9.69 -19.03 18.54
C PRO A 115 -10.79 -19.47 19.51
N ALA A 116 -10.84 -20.77 19.80
CA ALA A 116 -11.82 -21.30 20.75
C ALA A 116 -11.63 -20.60 22.10
N SER A 117 -12.66 -19.90 22.57
CA SER A 117 -12.60 -19.11 23.79
C SER A 117 -12.48 -20.02 25.01
N THR A 118 -11.24 -20.30 25.43
CA THR A 118 -10.97 -20.88 26.75
C THR A 118 -10.45 -19.78 27.66
N SER A 119 -11.04 -19.68 28.84
CA SER A 119 -10.76 -18.68 29.85
C SER A 119 -9.35 -18.77 30.44
N SER A 120 -8.90 -17.64 31.01
CA SER A 120 -7.65 -17.40 31.76
C SER A 120 -6.35 -17.23 30.94
N GLY A 121 -5.71 -16.06 31.13
CA GLY A 121 -4.26 -15.85 30.95
C GLY A 121 -3.73 -15.64 29.53
N THR A 122 -3.32 -14.39 29.24
CA THR A 122 -2.23 -14.04 28.30
C THR A 122 -2.44 -14.21 26.79
N ALA A 123 -2.68 -13.06 26.12
CA ALA A 123 -2.36 -12.67 24.73
C ALA A 123 -2.59 -13.64 23.53
N PRO A 124 -3.35 -13.24 22.48
CA PRO A 124 -3.68 -14.11 21.36
C PRO A 124 -2.59 -14.18 20.27
N ALA A 125 -2.30 -15.39 19.79
CA ALA A 125 -1.49 -15.63 18.59
C ALA A 125 -2.38 -15.67 17.32
N GLY A 126 -1.96 -15.01 16.25
CA GLY A 126 -2.72 -14.89 14.99
C GLY A 126 -2.69 -13.51 14.33
N LEU A 127 -2.03 -12.52 14.95
CA LEU A 127 -1.80 -11.18 14.40
C LEU A 127 -0.77 -11.20 13.25
N GLY A 128 -1.23 -11.49 12.03
CA GLY A 128 -0.43 -11.30 10.81
C GLY A 128 -0.55 -9.87 10.29
N THR A 129 0.44 -9.02 10.57
CA THR A 129 0.58 -7.73 9.88
C THR A 129 1.23 -7.94 8.52
N PHE A 130 0.50 -7.67 7.44
CA PHE A 130 1.07 -7.64 6.08
C PHE A 130 0.78 -6.33 5.38
N SER A 131 1.73 -5.88 4.55
CA SER A 131 1.56 -4.70 3.71
C SER A 131 0.66 -5.02 2.51
N VAL A 132 -0.29 -4.16 2.18
CA VAL A 132 -1.15 -4.26 0.97
C VAL A 132 -0.86 -3.08 0.03
N PRO A 133 -0.73 -3.24 -1.30
CA PRO A 133 -0.43 -2.15 -2.20
C PRO A 133 -1.65 -1.26 -2.49
N ALA A 134 -1.39 -0.09 -3.07
CA ALA A 134 -2.31 0.58 -3.98
C ALA A 134 -1.86 0.37 -5.43
N PHE A 135 -2.82 0.13 -6.33
CA PHE A 135 -2.54 -0.13 -7.74
C PHE A 135 -1.97 1.11 -8.47
N SER A 136 -0.69 1.07 -8.84
CA SER A 136 -0.04 2.04 -9.74
C SER A 136 0.19 1.42 -11.12
N GLY A 137 -0.87 1.34 -11.93
CA GLY A 137 -0.80 0.86 -13.31
C GLY A 137 -0.46 1.97 -14.31
N VAL A 138 0.81 2.11 -14.67
CA VAL A 138 1.20 2.88 -15.87
C VAL A 138 0.96 2.02 -17.11
N LEU A 139 -0.04 2.39 -17.92
CA LEU A 139 -0.19 1.92 -19.29
C LEU A 139 0.47 2.92 -20.25
N ALA A 140 1.74 2.67 -20.58
CA ALA A 140 2.41 3.32 -21.70
C ALA A 140 2.18 2.47 -22.96
N ALA A 141 1.40 3.01 -23.91
CA ALA A 141 1.21 2.41 -25.23
C ALA A 141 2.04 3.18 -26.27
N GLY A 142 2.88 2.48 -27.04
CA GLY A 142 3.72 3.10 -28.08
C GLY A 142 4.81 2.14 -28.56
N PRO A 143 4.64 1.46 -29.70
CA PRO A 143 5.61 0.48 -30.18
C PRO A 143 6.51 1.05 -31.30
N HIS A 144 7.82 1.14 -31.06
CA HIS A 144 8.78 1.26 -32.17
C HIS A 144 10.04 0.41 -31.93
N SER A 145 10.19 -0.56 -32.84
CA SER A 145 11.40 -1.18 -33.38
C SER A 145 12.74 -0.73 -32.77
N GLY A 146 13.45 -1.67 -32.15
CA GLY A 146 14.71 -1.38 -31.47
C GLY A 146 15.96 -1.39 -32.37
N GLN A 147 17.08 -0.99 -31.78
CA GLN A 147 18.40 -1.56 -32.01
C GLN A 147 19.14 -1.66 -30.68
N ALA A 148 19.99 -2.68 -30.53
CA ALA A 148 20.89 -2.83 -29.41
C ALA A 148 22.30 -2.41 -29.80
N ILE A 149 22.98 -1.63 -28.95
CA ILE A 149 24.43 -1.35 -29.02
C ILE A 149 24.98 -1.50 -27.58
N PRO A 150 26.15 -2.15 -27.38
CA PRO A 150 26.56 -2.65 -26.06
C PRO A 150 27.35 -1.64 -25.21
N ALA A 151 27.66 -2.05 -23.98
CA ALA A 151 28.42 -1.27 -23.01
C ALA A 151 29.90 -1.09 -23.37
N ALA A 152 30.46 0.06 -23.01
CA ALA A 152 31.90 0.28 -22.86
C ALA A 152 32.18 1.37 -21.80
N ASP A 153 33.11 1.09 -20.89
CA ASP A 153 33.79 2.07 -20.03
C ASP A 153 34.59 3.08 -20.86
N VAL A 154 34.59 4.36 -20.46
CA VAL A 154 35.80 5.22 -20.53
C VAL A 154 35.79 6.25 -19.39
N SER A 155 36.91 6.35 -18.66
CA SER A 155 37.16 7.37 -17.64
C SER A 155 37.71 8.68 -18.23
N ALA A 156 37.37 9.80 -17.56
CA ALA A 156 38.08 11.10 -17.54
C ALA A 156 38.19 11.93 -18.84
N VAL A 157 38.01 13.25 -18.69
CA VAL A 157 39.02 14.31 -19.01
C VAL A 157 38.51 15.66 -18.48
N LEU A 158 39.44 16.51 -18.02
CA LEU A 158 39.17 17.86 -17.49
C LEU A 158 39.13 18.94 -18.59
N LEU A 159 38.32 19.99 -18.39
CA LEU A 159 38.65 21.44 -18.38
C LEU A 159 37.32 22.22 -18.19
N GLY A 160 37.21 23.26 -17.34
CA GLY A 160 37.71 24.63 -17.58
C GLY A 160 36.74 25.40 -18.49
N CYS A 161 36.16 26.56 -18.17
CA CYS A 161 36.39 27.53 -17.09
C CYS A 161 35.11 28.37 -16.84
N ALA A 162 34.89 28.85 -15.61
CA ALA A 162 34.19 30.12 -15.35
C ALA A 162 34.61 30.65 -13.97
N LEU A 163 35.11 31.90 -13.93
CA LEU A 163 35.69 32.53 -12.74
C LEU A 163 34.63 33.23 -11.88
N ALA A 164 34.86 33.32 -10.57
CA ALA A 164 33.98 33.97 -9.61
C ALA A 164 34.15 35.51 -9.55
N MET A 165 33.09 36.22 -9.14
CA MET A 165 33.09 37.36 -8.20
C MET A 165 31.70 37.38 -7.50
N THR A 166 31.47 37.33 -6.17
CA THR A 166 32.04 37.91 -4.91
C THR A 166 31.41 39.25 -4.44
N ALA A 167 31.11 39.31 -3.13
CA ALA A 167 30.52 40.43 -2.34
C ALA A 167 29.07 40.87 -2.74
N GLY A 168 28.21 41.50 -1.93
CA GLY A 168 28.20 41.96 -0.52
C GLY A 168 26.97 42.88 -0.29
N ASN A 169 26.56 43.33 0.90
CA ASN A 169 27.00 42.98 2.26
C ASN A 169 25.97 43.40 3.34
N VAL A 170 25.62 42.52 4.28
CA VAL A 170 25.43 42.74 5.75
C VAL A 170 24.72 44.03 6.27
N PHE A 171 23.60 43.81 7.00
CA PHE A 171 23.07 44.56 8.17
C PHE A 171 22.45 45.97 8.03
N ARG A 172 21.17 46.10 8.43
CA ARG A 172 20.79 47.04 9.52
C ARG A 172 19.46 46.67 10.20
N ARG A 173 19.44 46.82 11.53
CA ARG A 173 18.23 46.78 12.38
C ARG A 173 17.28 47.95 12.06
N THR A 174 15.99 47.73 12.25
CA THR A 174 15.10 48.72 12.89
C THR A 174 14.16 48.02 13.86
N VAL A 175 14.08 48.52 15.09
CA VAL A 175 13.12 48.08 16.13
C VAL A 175 12.25 49.27 16.48
N PHE A 176 10.94 49.09 16.38
CA PHE A 176 9.87 49.89 16.99
C PHE A 176 8.70 48.91 17.27
N GLY A 177 7.97 48.95 18.38
CA GLY A 177 8.07 49.82 19.56
C GLY A 177 6.72 50.37 20.00
N ARG A 178 6.10 49.77 21.03
CA ARG A 178 4.82 50.14 21.69
C ARG A 178 3.56 50.05 20.80
N ALA A 179 2.38 49.58 21.22
CA ALA A 179 1.66 49.48 22.51
C ALA A 179 0.82 50.72 22.93
N ALA A 180 -0.44 50.43 23.28
CA ALA A 180 -1.46 51.24 23.99
C ALA A 180 -2.24 52.35 23.24
N ASP A 181 -3.52 52.05 22.92
CA ASP A 181 -4.76 52.81 23.25
C ASP A 181 -5.97 52.09 22.56
N ARG A 182 -7.24 52.17 22.97
CA ARG A 182 -7.91 52.55 24.24
C ARG A 182 -9.36 52.01 24.23
N LEU A 183 -9.96 51.83 25.42
CA LEU A 183 -11.41 51.82 25.81
C LEU A 183 -12.47 51.70 24.67
N ARG A 184 -13.31 50.65 24.61
CA ARG A 184 -14.48 50.36 25.48
C ARG A 184 -15.52 51.50 25.52
N GLY A 185 -16.72 51.30 24.97
CA GLY A 185 -17.78 52.32 24.99
C GLY A 185 -19.05 52.07 24.16
N ARG A 186 -19.76 50.95 24.39
CA ARG A 186 -21.22 50.79 24.26
C ARG A 186 -21.66 49.51 24.97
#